data_AF-A0AA87IM85-F1
#
_entry.id   AF-A0AA87IM85-F1
#
_cell.length_a   1.000
_cell.length_b   1.000
_cell.length_c   1.000
_cell.angle_alpha   90.00
_cell.angle_beta   90.00
_cell.angle_gamma   90.00
#
_symmetry.space_group_name_H-M   'P 1'
#
loop_
_entity.id
_entity.type
_entity.pdbx_description
1 polymer ?
#
loop_
_entity_poly.entity_id
_entity_poly.type
_entity_poly.pdbx_seq_one_letter_code
_entity_poly.pdbx_strand_id
1 'polypeptide(L)' 'MITKLFPYLNFEGNGQEAAHFYTDVLGGELVGIMTYGEAQETDSEGMPDEVKNMVMNAQINMENGDT' A
#
# COMPACT_ATOMS: atom_id res chain seq x y z
N MET A 1 7.77 -26.58 -7.33
CA MET A 1 6.59 -25.96 -7.96
C MET A 1 6.32 -24.67 -7.20
N ILE A 2 6.20 -23.52 -7.86
CA ILE A 2 5.85 -22.27 -7.17
C ILE A 2 4.38 -22.35 -6.79
N THR A 3 4.07 -22.13 -5.51
CA THR A 3 2.71 -22.26 -4.97
C THR A 3 2.15 -20.94 -4.41
N LYS A 4 2.97 -19.87 -4.34
CA LYS A 4 2.60 -18.57 -3.77
C LYS A 4 3.18 -17.41 -4.60
N LEU A 5 2.45 -16.30 -4.66
CA LEU A 5 2.86 -15.05 -5.31
C LEU A 5 2.41 -13.85 -4.45
N PHE A 6 3.31 -12.88 -4.27
CA PHE A 6 3.04 -11.62 -3.57
C PHE A 6 3.33 -10.46 -4.53
N PRO A 7 2.33 -10.03 -5.34
CA PRO A 7 2.54 -8.97 -6.31
C PRO A 7 2.70 -7.61 -5.62
N TYR A 8 3.69 -6.83 -6.05
CA TYR A 8 3.85 -5.44 -5.62
C TYR A 8 3.43 -4.52 -6.76
N LEU A 9 2.39 -3.73 -6.54
CA LEU A 9 1.82 -2.83 -7.54
C LEU A 9 2.19 -1.39 -7.20
N ASN A 10 2.62 -0.62 -8.21
CA ASN A 10 2.86 0.81 -8.08
C ASN A 10 1.78 1.58 -8.83
N PHE A 11 1.38 2.71 -8.25
CA PHE A 11 0.28 3.55 -8.69
C PHE A 11 0.74 4.99 -8.82
N GLU A 12 0.21 5.73 -9.79
CA GLU A 12 0.54 7.14 -10.02
C GLU A 12 -0.31 8.02 -9.08
N GLY A 13 0.04 8.01 -7.79
CA GLY A 13 -0.58 8.85 -6.76
C GLY A 13 -1.96 8.42 -6.26
N ASN A 14 -2.60 7.44 -6.91
CA ASN A 14 -3.89 6.89 -6.49
C ASN A 14 -3.78 5.59 -5.68
N GLY A 15 -2.62 5.33 -5.05
CA GLY A 15 -2.37 4.11 -4.27
C GLY A 15 -3.36 3.89 -3.12
N GLN A 16 -3.84 4.98 -2.50
CA GLN A 16 -4.84 4.90 -1.43
C GLN A 16 -6.20 4.42 -1.93
N GLU A 17 -6.69 5.03 -3.02
CA GLU A 17 -7.95 4.62 -3.65
C GLU A 17 -7.85 3.17 -4.13
N ALA A 18 -6.73 2.81 -4.78
CA ALA A 18 -6.48 1.45 -5.24
C ALA A 18 -6.51 0.44 -4.09
N ALA A 19 -5.84 0.75 -2.96
CA ALA A 19 -5.82 -0.12 -1.79
C ALA A 19 -7.25 -0.40 -1.29
N HIS A 20 -8.05 0.64 -1.07
CA HIS A 20 -9.43 0.47 -0.62
C HIS A 20 -10.32 -0.25 -1.65
N PHE A 21 -10.20 0.11 -2.93
CA PHE A 21 -10.98 -0.50 -4.00
C PHE A 21 -10.72 -2.00 -4.14
N TYR A 22 -9.45 -2.41 -4.18
CA TYR A 22 -9.11 -3.83 -4.33
C TYR A 22 -9.39 -4.64 -3.07
N THR A 23 -9.28 -4.05 -1.88
CA THR A 23 -9.76 -4.69 -0.64
C THR A 23 -11.26 -5.00 -0.73
N ASP A 24 -12.08 -4.03 -1.14
CA ASP A 24 -13.54 -4.20 -1.24
C ASP A 24 -13.94 -5.21 -2.33
N VAL A 25 -13.42 -5.05 -3.55
CA VAL A 25 -13.82 -5.87 -4.70
C VAL A 25 -13.33 -7.31 -4.59
N LEU A 26 -12.17 -7.54 -3.98
CA LEU A 26 -11.59 -8.89 -3.88
C LEU A 26 -11.91 -9.57 -2.54
N GLY A 27 -12.58 -8.89 -1.61
CA GLY A 27 -12.87 -9.42 -0.27
C GLY A 27 -11.61 -9.64 0.56
N GLY A 28 -10.62 -8.76 0.42
CA GLY A 28 -9.37 -8.81 1.19
C GLY A 28 -9.47 -8.06 2.51
N GLU A 29 -8.38 -8.08 3.28
CA GLU A 29 -8.19 -7.29 4.49
C GLU A 29 -7.04 -6.30 4.28
N LEU A 30 -7.31 -5.01 4.49
CA LEU A 30 -6.28 -3.97 4.46
C LEU A 30 -5.57 -3.92 5.81
N VAL A 31 -4.40 -4.54 5.90
CA VAL A 31 -3.69 -4.72 7.19
C VAL A 31 -2.77 -3.56 7.56
N GLY A 32 -2.45 -2.70 6.60
CA GLY A 32 -1.67 -1.50 6.86
C GLY A 32 -1.60 -0.58 5.67
N ILE A 33 -1.60 0.72 5.95
CA ILE A 33 -1.22 1.79 5.03
C ILE A 33 -0.17 2.63 5.74
N MET A 34 0.93 2.91 5.05
CA MET A 34 1.96 3.85 5.46
C MET A 34 2.04 4.95 4.41
N THR A 35 1.89 6.19 4.83
CA THR A 35 2.11 7.37 3.98
C THR A 35 3.58 7.78 3.99
N TYR A 36 4.01 8.55 3.00
CA TYR A 36 5.37 9.10 3.00
C TYR A 36 5.64 9.98 4.21
N GLY A 37 4.65 10.72 4.72
CA GLY A 37 4.81 11.56 5.92
C GLY A 37 4.96 10.78 7.23
N GLU A 38 4.58 9.50 7.26
CA GLU A 38 4.74 8.60 8.40
C GLU A 38 6.04 7.79 8.34
N ALA A 39 6.74 7.82 7.21
CA ALA A 39 8.05 7.20 7.06
C ALA A 39 9.09 7.91 7.94
N GLN A 40 10.18 7.22 8.31
CA GLN A 40 11.23 7.78 9.16
C GLN A 40 11.71 9.14 8.64
N GLU A 41 11.98 10.10 9.53
CA GLU A 41 12.23 11.49 9.14
C GLU A 41 13.33 11.66 8.09
N THR A 42 14.35 10.79 8.08
CA THR A 42 15.42 10.78 7.08
C THR A 42 14.93 10.59 5.65
N ASP A 43 13.79 9.92 5.46
CA ASP A 43 13.20 9.68 4.14
C ASP A 43 12.21 10.77 3.73
N SER A 44 11.80 11.65 4.67
CA SER A 44 10.74 12.64 4.49
C SER A 44 11.24 14.09 4.40
N GLU A 45 12.51 14.35 4.74
CA GLU A 45 13.12 15.68 4.66
C GLU A 45 13.12 16.21 3.22
N GLY A 46 12.49 17.37 3.02
CA GLY A 46 12.43 18.05 1.71
C GLY A 46 11.30 17.62 0.79
N MET A 47 10.43 16.68 1.21
CA MET A 47 9.25 16.33 0.42
C MET A 47 8.18 17.44 0.46
N PRO A 48 7.55 17.76 -0.69
CA PRO A 48 6.37 18.62 -0.73
C PRO A 48 5.25 18.06 0.16
N ASP A 49 4.45 18.94 0.78
CA ASP A 49 3.35 18.52 1.66
C ASP A 49 2.30 17.66 0.94
N GLU A 50 2.13 17.86 -0.37
CA GLU A 50 1.25 17.04 -1.22
C GLU A 50 1.72 15.58 -1.27
N VAL A 51 3.04 15.34 -1.26
CA VAL A 51 3.63 14.00 -1.33
C VAL A 51 3.54 13.27 0.01
N LYS A 52 3.59 14.00 1.13
CA LYS A 52 3.53 13.40 2.48
C LYS A 52 2.23 12.62 2.72
N ASN A 53 1.13 13.04 2.09
CA ASN A 53 -0.16 12.36 2.19
C ASN A 53 -0.30 11.17 1.22
N MET A 54 0.64 10.97 0.29
CA MET A 54 0.60 9.84 -0.63
C MET A 54 0.99 8.54 0.09
N VAL A 55 0.41 7.43 -0.37
CA VAL A 55 0.73 6.10 0.14
C VAL A 55 2.10 5.67 -0.36
N MET A 56 2.99 5.35 0.58
CA MET A 56 4.29 4.75 0.33
C MET A 56 4.17 3.23 0.22
N ASN A 57 3.40 2.62 1.12
CA ASN A 57 3.13 1.19 1.11
C ASN A 57 1.75 0.90 1.67
N ALA A 58 1.05 -0.05 1.05
CA ALA A 58 -0.16 -0.65 1.60
C ALA A 58 -0.10 -2.16 1.41
N GLN A 59 -0.57 -2.90 2.40
CA GLN A 59 -0.63 -4.36 2.35
C GLN A 59 -2.09 -4.81 2.42
N ILE A 60 -2.47 -5.65 1.47
CA ILE A 60 -3.76 -6.34 1.44
C ILE A 60 -3.49 -7.83 1.63
N ASN A 61 -4.10 -8.42 2.65
CA ASN A 61 -4.11 -9.85 2.85
C ASN A 61 -5.35 -10.44 2.18
N MET A 62 -5.16 -11.56 1.48
CA MET A 62 -6.22 -12.30 0.82
C MET A 62 -6.48 -13.58 1.61
N GLU A 63 -7.75 -14.01 1.71
CA GLU A 63 -8.14 -15.22 2.47
C GLU A 63 -7.33 -16.47 2.05
N ASN A 64 -7.04 -16.61 0.75
CA ASN A 64 -6.27 -17.72 0.18
C ASN A 64 -4.79 -17.38 -0.08
N GLY A 65 -4.36 -16.18 0.32
CA GLY A 65 -2.99 -15.69 0.17
C GLY A 65 -2.26 -15.76 1.50
N ASP A 66 -1.99 -16.98 1.99
CA ASP A 66 -1.33 -17.27 3.28
C ASP A 66 -0.27 -16.21 3.65
N THR A 67 -0.59 -15.45 4.71
CA THR A 67 0.17 -14.35 5.32
C THR A 67 1.63 -14.66 5.60
#